data_AF-A0A5J5EEE7-F1
#
_entry.id   AF-A0A5J5EEE7-F1
#
_cell.length_a   1.000
_cell.length_b   1.000
_cell.length_c   1.000
_cell.angle_alpha   90.00
_cell.angle_beta   90.00
_cell.angle_gamma   90.00
#
_symmetry.space_group_name_H-M   'P 1'
#
loop_
_entity.id
_entity.type
_entity.pdbx_description
1 polymer ?
#
loop_
_entity_poly.entity_id
_entity_poly.type
_entity_poly.pdbx_seq_one_letter_code
_entity_poly.pdbx_strand_id
1 'polypeptide(L)'
;MEDADEAAATAIMHQAPTNAELTVYSDGSRLVDGRCRYAAVIQADKETNTWSHTVKYIDENQEAYDAELFGLSAGLEMAAGSATIERRTVRWLYGT
;
A
#
# COMPACT_ATOMS: atom_id res chain seq x y z
N MET A 1 -12.10 -5.27 -25.15
CA MET A 1 -11.60 -4.63 -23.92
C MET A 1 -11.89 -5.63 -22.81
N GLU A 2 -11.10 -6.70 -22.75
CA GLU A 2 -11.26 -7.85 -21.85
C GLU A 2 -9.86 -8.39 -21.54
N ASP A 3 -9.04 -7.61 -20.82
CA ASP A 3 -7.73 -8.07 -20.33
C ASP A 3 -7.55 -7.78 -18.83
N ALA A 4 -8.61 -7.33 -18.14
CA ALA A 4 -8.56 -6.96 -16.73
C ALA A 4 -8.82 -8.15 -15.76
N ASP A 5 -9.16 -9.33 -16.28
CA ASP A 5 -9.72 -10.44 -15.48
C ASP A 5 -8.68 -11.52 -15.10
N GLU A 6 -7.58 -11.65 -15.84
CA GLU A 6 -6.63 -12.76 -15.63
C GLU A 6 -5.72 -12.55 -14.41
N ALA A 7 -5.32 -11.31 -14.12
CA ALA A 7 -4.52 -10.96 -12.94
C ALA A 7 -5.34 -11.08 -11.63
N ALA A 8 -6.63 -10.73 -11.67
CA ALA A 8 -7.54 -10.87 -10.54
C ALA A 8 -7.82 -12.35 -10.21
N ALA A 9 -7.84 -13.23 -11.23
CA ALA A 9 -8.09 -14.66 -11.08
C ALA A 9 -6.99 -15.44 -10.33
N THR A 10 -5.78 -14.88 -10.21
CA THR A 10 -4.61 -15.59 -9.65
C THR A 10 -4.32 -15.22 -8.17
N ALA A 11 -4.94 -14.14 -7.66
CA ALA A 11 -4.74 -13.74 -6.27
C ALA A 11 -5.56 -14.63 -5.32
N ILE A 12 -4.88 -15.50 -4.57
CA ILE A 12 -5.53 -16.30 -3.53
C ILE A 12 -5.77 -15.41 -2.31
N MET A 13 -7.04 -15.05 -2.08
CA MET A 13 -7.44 -14.43 -0.81
C MET A 13 -7.37 -15.46 0.31
N HIS A 14 -6.32 -15.41 1.12
CA HIS A 14 -6.17 -16.28 2.29
C HIS A 14 -7.15 -15.92 3.42
N GLN A 15 -7.61 -14.67 3.47
CA GLN A 15 -8.55 -14.17 4.47
C GLN A 15 -9.52 -13.20 3.80
N ALA A 16 -10.80 -13.24 4.22
CA ALA A 16 -11.80 -12.30 3.77
C ALA A 16 -11.59 -10.94 4.47
N PRO A 17 -11.67 -9.82 3.75
CA PRO A 17 -11.46 -8.54 4.38
C PRO A 17 -12.49 -8.17 5.46
N THR A 18 -12.01 -7.69 6.59
CA THR A 18 -12.80 -7.13 7.68
C THR A 18 -13.02 -5.62 7.48
N ASN A 19 -14.03 -5.06 8.17
CA ASN A 19 -14.35 -3.63 8.05
C ASN A 19 -13.18 -2.71 8.48
N ALA A 20 -12.32 -3.19 9.37
CA ALA A 20 -11.15 -2.47 9.88
C ALA A 20 -9.90 -2.57 8.98
N GLU A 21 -9.98 -3.26 7.85
CA GLU A 21 -8.81 -3.44 6.97
C GLU A 21 -8.56 -2.24 6.07
N LEU A 22 -7.27 -1.93 5.90
CA LEU A 22 -6.76 -0.99 4.92
C LEU A 22 -6.38 -1.76 3.66
N THR A 23 -6.90 -1.32 2.51
CA THR A 23 -6.49 -1.85 1.21
C THR A 23 -5.37 -1.00 0.63
N VAL A 24 -4.29 -1.66 0.23
CA VAL A 24 -3.16 -1.05 -0.46
C VAL A 24 -3.19 -1.48 -1.91
N TYR A 25 -3.12 -0.50 -2.82
CA TYR A 25 -2.87 -0.74 -4.23
C TYR A 25 -1.49 -0.19 -4.57
N SER A 26 -0.63 -1.00 -5.16
CA SER A 26 0.70 -0.58 -5.60
C SER A 26 0.99 -1.07 -7.01
N ASP A 27 1.83 -0.34 -7.71
CA ASP A 27 2.34 -0.69 -9.04
C ASP A 27 3.78 -0.23 -9.17
N GLY A 28 4.59 -1.04 -9.87
CA GLY A 28 5.98 -0.74 -10.19
C GLY A 28 6.25 -0.99 -11.67
N SER A 29 6.60 0.07 -12.41
CA SER A 29 6.77 -0.03 -13.86
C SER A 29 8.09 0.55 -14.35
N ARG A 30 8.70 -0.12 -15.33
CA ARG A 30 9.76 0.44 -16.18
C ARG A 30 9.11 1.26 -17.29
N LEU A 31 9.57 2.50 -17.45
CA LEU A 31 9.10 3.44 -18.45
C LEU A 31 9.84 3.24 -19.78
N VAL A 32 9.29 3.83 -20.85
CA VAL A 32 9.89 3.79 -22.20
C VAL A 32 11.27 4.43 -22.25
N ASP A 33 11.56 5.38 -21.35
CA ASP A 33 12.86 6.03 -21.23
C ASP A 33 13.88 5.24 -20.40
N GLY A 34 13.55 4.01 -19.99
CA GLY A 34 14.42 3.12 -19.23
C GLY A 34 14.40 3.34 -17.72
N ARG A 35 13.78 4.44 -17.22
CA ARG A 35 13.67 4.70 -15.78
C ARG A 35 12.60 3.81 -15.15
N CYS A 36 12.79 3.48 -13.87
CA CYS A 36 11.78 2.81 -13.07
C CYS A 36 11.04 3.79 -12.16
N ARG A 37 9.74 3.56 -11.97
CA ARG A 37 8.91 4.29 -11.02
C ARG A 37 8.02 3.33 -10.25
N TYR A 38 7.63 3.73 -9.06
CA TYR A 38 6.59 3.06 -8.31
C TYR A 38 5.52 4.05 -7.87
N ALA A 39 4.32 3.54 -7.64
CA ALA A 39 3.24 4.25 -6.99
C ALA A 39 2.53 3.33 -5.99
N ALA A 40 2.00 3.93 -4.94
CA ALA A 40 1.07 3.26 -4.04
C ALA A 40 -0.05 4.21 -3.63
N VAL A 41 -1.25 3.67 -3.46
CA VAL A 41 -2.42 4.38 -2.97
C VAL A 41 -3.11 3.56 -1.89
N ILE A 42 -3.62 4.25 -0.87
CA ILE A 42 -4.45 3.67 0.19
C ILE A 42 -5.68 4.52 0.40
N GLN A 43 -6.78 3.90 0.78
CA GLN A 43 -7.94 4.62 1.33
C GLN A 43 -7.64 4.89 2.81
N ALA A 44 -7.15 6.10 3.11
CA ALA A 44 -6.70 6.50 4.44
C ALA A 44 -7.86 6.63 5.42
N ASP A 45 -9.04 7.02 4.94
CA ASP A 45 -10.27 7.07 5.72
C ASP A 45 -11.45 6.69 4.82
N LYS A 46 -12.17 5.63 5.20
CA LYS A 46 -13.36 5.14 4.49
C LYS A 46 -14.58 6.01 4.70
N GLU A 47 -14.72 6.64 5.87
CA GLU A 47 -15.87 7.47 6.23
C GLU A 47 -15.87 8.78 5.42
N THR A 48 -14.70 9.41 5.32
CA THR A 48 -14.53 10.62 4.52
C THR A 48 -14.18 10.34 3.06
N ASN A 49 -13.99 9.07 2.70
CA ASN A 49 -13.49 8.65 1.40
C ASN A 49 -12.17 9.37 1.02
N THR A 50 -11.28 9.55 2.00
CA THR A 50 -9.98 10.21 1.80
C THR A 50 -8.95 9.21 1.32
N TRP A 51 -8.25 9.57 0.25
CA TRP A 51 -7.19 8.77 -0.35
C TRP A 51 -5.82 9.40 -0.12
N SER A 52 -4.85 8.57 0.23
CA SER A 52 -3.44 8.96 0.29
C SER A 52 -2.67 8.26 -0.82
N HIS A 53 -1.65 8.91 -1.36
CA HIS A 53 -0.83 8.35 -2.44
C HIS A 53 0.63 8.74 -2.31
N THR A 54 1.50 7.97 -2.96
CA THR A 54 2.92 8.27 -3.15
C THR A 54 3.35 7.83 -4.54
N VAL A 55 4.30 8.54 -5.12
CA VAL A 55 4.92 8.22 -6.42
C VAL A 55 6.37 8.67 -6.41
N LYS A 56 7.30 7.79 -6.79
CA LYS A 56 8.72 8.15 -6.90
C LYS A 56 9.42 7.42 -8.04
N TYR A 57 10.51 8.02 -8.50
CA TYR A 57 11.49 7.41 -9.42
C TYR A 57 12.59 6.70 -8.62
N ILE A 58 13.13 5.62 -9.17
CA ILE A 58 14.10 4.72 -8.48
C ILE A 58 15.46 4.73 -9.18
N ASP A 59 15.74 5.79 -9.93
CA ASP A 59 16.95 5.98 -10.73
C ASP A 59 17.07 5.00 -11.93
N GLU A 60 18.12 5.17 -12.72
CA GLU A 60 18.47 4.38 -13.90
C GLU A 60 19.12 3.03 -13.49
N ASN A 61 18.95 1.98 -14.31
CA ASN A 61 19.46 0.60 -14.10
C ASN A 61 18.73 -0.30 -13.09
N GLN A 62 17.59 0.12 -12.55
CA GLN A 62 16.72 -0.79 -11.78
C GLN A 62 15.81 -1.59 -12.70
N GLU A 63 15.42 -2.80 -12.30
CA GLU A 63 14.43 -3.60 -13.00
C GLU A 63 13.00 -3.22 -12.59
N ALA A 64 12.01 -3.57 -13.41
CA ALA A 64 10.60 -3.35 -13.04
C ALA A 64 10.24 -4.08 -11.73
N TYR A 65 10.88 -5.22 -11.47
CA TYR A 65 10.73 -5.97 -10.23
C TYR A 65 11.13 -5.16 -8.99
N ASP A 66 12.22 -4.39 -9.05
CA ASP A 66 12.63 -3.52 -7.94
C ASP A 66 11.57 -2.47 -7.69
N ALA A 67 11.00 -1.92 -8.77
CA ALA A 67 9.92 -0.95 -8.67
C ALA A 67 8.67 -1.48 -7.99
N GLU A 68 8.30 -2.74 -8.26
CA GLU A 68 7.18 -3.39 -7.58
C GLU A 68 7.44 -3.52 -6.08
N LEU A 69 8.65 -3.92 -5.68
CA LEU A 69 9.04 -4.01 -4.27
C LEU A 69 9.02 -2.65 -3.56
N PHE A 70 9.47 -1.59 -4.23
CA PHE A 70 9.38 -0.23 -3.70
C PHE A 70 7.93 0.25 -3.59
N GLY A 71 7.06 -0.09 -4.55
CA GLY A 71 5.62 0.17 -4.50
C GLY A 71 4.96 -0.48 -3.29
N LEU A 72 5.21 -1.79 -3.09
CA LEU A 72 4.68 -2.54 -1.97
C LEU A 72 5.17 -1.98 -0.62
N SER A 73 6.48 -1.71 -0.49
CA SER A 73 7.04 -1.18 0.76
C SER A 73 6.50 0.20 1.10
N ALA A 74 6.35 1.08 0.12
CA ALA A 74 5.78 2.41 0.32
C ALA A 74 4.29 2.34 0.70
N GLY A 75 3.52 1.45 0.06
CA GLY A 75 2.12 1.21 0.41
C GLY A 75 1.95 0.68 1.85
N LEU A 76 2.83 -0.23 2.27
CA LEU A 76 2.86 -0.74 3.66
C LEU A 76 3.26 0.34 4.66
N GLU A 77 4.22 1.20 4.34
CA GLU A 77 4.62 2.33 5.18
C GLU A 77 3.46 3.32 5.37
N MET A 78 2.74 3.64 4.29
CA MET A 78 1.53 4.46 4.34
C MET A 78 0.45 3.82 5.20
N ALA A 79 0.18 2.52 5.02
CA ALA A 79 -0.81 1.79 5.81
C ALA A 79 -0.44 1.76 7.29
N ALA A 80 0.84 1.58 7.64
CA ALA A 80 1.33 1.62 9.01
C ALA A 80 1.19 3.00 9.66
N GLY A 81 1.34 4.08 8.88
CA GLY A 81 1.11 5.45 9.34
C GLY A 81 -0.38 5.80 9.51
N SER A 82 -1.25 5.25 8.66
CA SER A 82 -2.70 5.48 8.69
C SER A 82 -3.43 4.59 9.69
N ALA A 83 -2.89 3.41 9.99
CA ALA A 83 -3.28 2.64 11.16
C ALA A 83 -2.86 3.47 12.38
N THR A 84 -3.74 4.38 12.79
CA THR A 84 -3.63 5.13 14.04
C THR A 84 -3.18 4.12 15.06
N ILE A 85 -1.96 4.28 15.55
CA ILE A 85 -1.45 3.50 16.64
C ILE A 85 -2.50 3.67 17.72
N GLU A 86 -3.34 2.66 17.91
CA GLU A 86 -4.11 2.47 19.12
C GLU A 86 -3.04 2.19 20.18
N ARG A 87 -2.31 3.25 20.52
CA ARG A 87 -1.21 3.26 21.47
C ARG A 87 -1.97 3.05 22.76
N ARG A 88 -2.13 1.78 23.14
CA ARG A 88 -2.69 1.36 24.41
C ARG A 88 -2.03 2.26 25.45
N THR A 89 -2.76 3.25 25.90
CA THR A 89 -2.34 4.07 27.00
C THR A 89 -2.51 3.16 28.19
N VAL A 90 -1.44 2.46 28.59
CA VAL A 90 -1.40 1.70 29.82
C VAL A 90 -1.46 2.74 30.94
N ARG A 91 -2.68 3.03 31.40
CA ARG A 91 -2.91 3.88 32.56
C ARG A 91 -2.51 3.05 33.77
N TRP A 92 -1.27 3.21 34.23
CA TRP A 92 -0.86 2.71 35.53
C TRP A 92 -1.67 3.46 36.59
N LEU A 93 -2.69 2.80 37.14
CA LEU A 93 -3.36 3.24 38.35
C LEU A 93 -2.39 2.94 39.51
N TYR A 94 -1.61 3.93 39.92
CA TYR A 94 -0.96 3.89 41.22
C TYR A 94 -2.06 4.03 42.27
N GLY A 95 -2.25 2.94 43.04
CA GLY A 95 -3.17 2.88 44.17
C GLY A 95 -2.79 3.88 45.25
N THR A 96 -3.81 4.45 45.87
CA THR A 96 -3.76 5.21 47.14
C THR A 96 -3.39 4.32 48.30
#